data_AF-A0AAE0I326-F1
#
_entry.id   AF-A0AAE0I326-F1
#
_cell.length_a   1.000
_cell.length_b   1.000
_cell.length_c   1.000
_cell.angle_alpha   90.00
_cell.angle_beta   90.00
_cell.angle_gamma   90.00
#
_symmetry.space_group_name_H-M   'P 1'
#
loop_
_entity.id
_entity.type
_entity.pdbx_description
1 polymer ?
#
loop_
_entity_poly.entity_id
_entity_poly.type
_entity_poly.pdbx_seq_one_letter_code
_entity_poly.pdbx_strand_id
1 'polypeptide(L)'
;MTSFFRRISFQKTKKTPTPSANPSTEQVVGATAAVTVTPEVEQEQSPLPTPETQTVLLLHAARQPYQLTENYPVPQVQGEHEVLVRTQAIGLNPIDWKAPDFNFAIPELPYISGRELAGEVVQRPNEKSRLKARDRVLVISTDYRDLRKATYQEYVVAFDYNTVRLPPSISPEEGSTLGVAFVAAALALGVCMGVDFSSVLDGPDLFTLVRKIAPELLAEDVRGECLDGIAGHERAVAGDWLAIWGGSSTSANLTIQLAKLAGLKTIAVVDKAKHGLRLANHTSIRTDLLVDSHDPQRAVDIIRSNLKGKLRFGIDTRGRDTATTLLQALSPSNLATPSLPSAAAGGDETASDVGDAPPSPPATPHDSTQLSAHLIGLTGLPKQSAPEGAVFHTVPIKLFHEVPEIGGALVQWLERLLAQGLVAPPEIIDVEQGLGSINKGLDRMRKGEISGGKLVVRVA
;
A
#
# COMPACT_ATOMS: atom_id res chain seq x y z
N MET A 1 15.22 -59.50 -15.67
CA MET A 1 13.83 -59.08 -15.97
C MET A 1 13.89 -57.73 -16.69
N THR A 2 13.73 -57.78 -18.03
CA THR A 2 13.10 -56.79 -18.94
C THR A 2 13.13 -55.30 -18.53
N SER A 3 13.97 -54.40 -19.07
CA SER A 3 14.16 -53.89 -20.45
C SER A 3 12.93 -53.22 -21.08
N PHE A 4 12.95 -51.89 -21.30
CA PHE A 4 13.06 -51.28 -22.65
C PHE A 4 12.96 -49.73 -22.63
N PHE A 5 14.03 -49.05 -23.05
CA PHE A 5 14.01 -47.70 -23.62
C PHE A 5 13.89 -47.83 -25.14
N ARG A 6 13.06 -47.02 -25.81
CA ARG A 6 12.96 -47.01 -27.29
C ARG A 6 13.35 -45.64 -27.85
N ARG A 7 14.49 -45.62 -28.56
CA ARG A 7 14.90 -44.63 -29.56
C ARG A 7 14.06 -44.80 -30.84
N ILE A 8 13.79 -43.72 -31.56
CA ILE A 8 13.41 -43.78 -32.99
C ILE A 8 14.36 -42.87 -33.78
N SER A 9 14.89 -43.44 -34.86
CA SER A 9 15.89 -42.90 -35.79
C SER A 9 15.20 -42.37 -37.05
N PHE A 10 15.77 -41.32 -37.63
CA PHE A 10 15.53 -40.85 -39.00
C PHE A 10 16.20 -41.77 -40.02
N GLN A 11 15.57 -41.97 -41.19
CA GLN A 11 16.26 -42.25 -42.45
C GLN A 11 15.52 -41.60 -43.64
N LYS A 12 16.31 -40.92 -44.47
CA LYS A 12 15.97 -40.32 -45.78
C LYS A 12 16.10 -41.37 -46.88
N THR A 13 15.32 -41.25 -47.95
CA THR A 13 15.79 -41.58 -49.32
C THR A 13 15.34 -40.53 -50.33
N LYS A 14 16.26 -40.19 -51.23
CA LYS A 14 16.16 -39.20 -52.33
C LYS A 14 15.58 -39.85 -53.59
N LYS A 15 15.00 -39.04 -54.49
CA LYS A 15 15.22 -39.10 -55.95
C LYS A 15 14.77 -37.79 -56.64
N THR A 16 15.62 -37.27 -57.51
CA THR A 16 15.43 -36.15 -58.46
C THR A 16 15.57 -36.71 -59.89
N PRO A 17 15.01 -36.09 -60.97
CA PRO A 17 15.67 -34.95 -61.63
C PRO A 17 14.76 -33.89 -62.35
N THR A 18 15.38 -32.73 -62.64
CA THR A 18 15.01 -31.50 -63.41
C THR A 18 15.03 -31.71 -64.96
N PRO A 19 14.87 -30.70 -65.89
CA PRO A 19 14.45 -29.27 -65.85
C PRO A 19 13.52 -28.77 -67.03
N SER A 20 13.32 -27.42 -67.14
CA SER A 20 12.97 -26.61 -68.34
C SER A 20 11.46 -26.32 -68.58
N ALA A 21 10.93 -25.15 -68.96
CA ALA A 21 11.41 -23.85 -69.48
C ALA A 21 10.33 -22.74 -69.25
N ASN A 22 10.73 -21.46 -69.21
CA ASN A 22 9.84 -20.28 -69.42
C ASN A 22 9.70 -19.98 -70.93
N PRO A 23 8.59 -19.37 -71.40
CA PRO A 23 8.54 -17.90 -71.67
C PRO A 23 7.21 -17.23 -71.18
N SER A 24 7.19 -16.01 -70.61
CA SER A 24 6.88 -14.69 -71.24
C SER A 24 5.59 -14.67 -72.12
N THR A 25 4.61 -13.76 -72.05
CA THR A 25 4.50 -12.35 -71.57
C THR A 25 2.99 -11.95 -71.53
N GLU A 26 2.69 -10.82 -70.88
CA GLU A 26 1.54 -9.89 -71.11
C GLU A 26 0.29 -9.91 -70.18
N GLN A 27 0.35 -8.96 -69.23
CA GLN A 27 -0.64 -7.97 -68.80
C GLN A 27 -2.15 -8.32 -68.80
N VAL A 28 -2.72 -8.34 -67.60
CA VAL A 28 -4.07 -7.81 -67.35
C VAL A 28 -4.07 -6.99 -66.06
N VAL A 29 -4.52 -5.74 -66.19
CA VAL A 29 -4.77 -4.77 -65.11
C VAL A 29 -5.91 -5.28 -64.22
N GLY A 30 -5.65 -5.45 -62.93
CA GLY A 30 -6.65 -5.90 -61.95
C GLY A 30 -6.85 -4.87 -60.84
N ALA A 31 -8.06 -4.33 -60.79
CA ALA A 31 -8.52 -3.31 -59.85
C ALA A 31 -8.35 -3.68 -58.37
N THR A 32 -8.03 -2.68 -57.56
CA THR A 32 -8.01 -2.73 -56.09
C THR A 32 -9.39 -3.05 -55.53
N ALA A 33 -9.54 -4.22 -54.90
CA ALA A 33 -10.65 -4.50 -54.00
C ALA A 33 -10.26 -4.02 -52.60
N ALA A 34 -10.96 -2.99 -52.12
CA ALA A 34 -10.88 -2.53 -50.75
C ALA A 34 -11.33 -3.65 -49.80
N VAL A 35 -10.45 -4.08 -48.91
CA VAL A 35 -10.80 -4.94 -47.79
C VAL A 35 -11.50 -4.07 -46.76
N THR A 36 -12.83 -4.10 -46.77
CA THR A 36 -13.65 -3.48 -45.74
C THR A 36 -13.47 -4.30 -44.46
N VAL A 37 -12.65 -3.79 -43.53
CA VAL A 37 -12.62 -4.28 -42.16
C VAL A 37 -13.94 -3.87 -41.52
N THR A 38 -14.86 -4.80 -41.33
CA THR A 38 -16.02 -4.60 -40.48
C THR A 38 -15.52 -4.41 -39.04
N PRO A 39 -15.88 -3.31 -38.36
CA PRO A 39 -15.55 -3.16 -36.95
C PRO A 39 -16.27 -4.25 -36.16
N GLU A 40 -15.54 -4.98 -35.30
CA GLU A 40 -16.17 -5.80 -34.27
C GLU A 40 -17.04 -4.86 -33.43
N VAL A 41 -18.36 -5.07 -33.52
CA VAL A 41 -19.31 -4.43 -32.63
C VAL A 41 -19.03 -4.97 -31.23
N GLU A 42 -18.43 -4.15 -30.36
CA GLU A 42 -18.43 -4.41 -28.91
C GLU A 42 -19.89 -4.65 -28.52
N GLN A 43 -20.26 -5.91 -28.28
CA GLN A 43 -21.59 -6.24 -27.78
C GLN A 43 -21.78 -5.48 -26.48
N GLU A 44 -22.71 -4.54 -26.49
CA GLU A 44 -23.15 -3.76 -25.36
C GLU A 44 -23.58 -4.75 -24.26
N GLN A 45 -22.68 -5.00 -23.29
CA GLN A 45 -22.95 -5.98 -22.25
C GLN A 45 -24.03 -5.40 -21.34
N SER A 46 -25.25 -5.93 -21.48
CA SER A 46 -26.38 -5.59 -20.61
C SER A 46 -25.97 -5.72 -19.14
N PRO A 47 -26.44 -4.82 -18.25
CA PRO A 47 -26.16 -4.90 -16.81
C PRO A 47 -26.48 -6.30 -16.28
N LEU A 48 -25.66 -6.79 -15.35
CA LEU A 48 -26.01 -8.04 -14.66
C LEU A 48 -27.31 -7.81 -13.87
N PRO A 49 -28.23 -8.78 -13.83
CA PRO A 49 -29.47 -8.65 -13.06
C PRO A 49 -29.11 -8.43 -11.58
N THR A 50 -29.57 -7.31 -11.02
CA THR A 50 -29.38 -6.94 -9.62
C THR A 50 -30.65 -7.28 -8.83
N PRO A 51 -30.56 -7.98 -7.69
CA PRO A 51 -31.73 -8.22 -6.84
C PRO A 51 -32.20 -6.91 -6.18
N GLU A 52 -33.47 -6.87 -5.74
CA GLU A 52 -34.00 -5.72 -4.98
C GLU A 52 -33.40 -5.65 -3.57
N THR A 53 -33.08 -6.80 -2.99
CA THR A 53 -32.55 -6.93 -1.64
C THR A 53 -31.29 -7.81 -1.60
N GLN A 54 -30.56 -7.70 -0.49
CA GLN A 54 -29.30 -8.35 -0.20
C GLN A 54 -29.16 -8.68 1.29
N THR A 55 -28.12 -9.43 1.61
CA THR A 55 -27.65 -9.69 2.97
C THR A 55 -26.54 -8.73 3.36
N VAL A 56 -26.60 -8.20 4.59
CA VAL A 56 -25.59 -7.29 5.16
C VAL A 56 -25.25 -7.69 6.60
N LEU A 57 -24.17 -7.13 7.14
CA LEU A 57 -23.87 -7.13 8.58
C LEU A 57 -24.07 -5.75 9.19
N LEU A 58 -24.94 -5.67 10.20
CA LEU A 58 -25.22 -4.44 10.94
C LEU A 58 -24.62 -4.48 12.34
N LEU A 59 -23.97 -3.39 12.73
CA LEU A 59 -23.64 -3.09 14.11
C LEU A 59 -24.78 -2.25 14.70
N HIS A 60 -25.46 -2.77 15.72
CA HIS A 60 -26.59 -2.07 16.37
C HIS A 60 -26.17 -1.18 17.54
N ALA A 61 -25.04 -1.48 18.18
CA ALA A 61 -24.43 -0.63 19.20
C ALA A 61 -22.93 -0.90 19.29
N ALA A 62 -22.17 0.06 19.82
CA ALA A 62 -20.77 -0.16 20.15
C ALA A 62 -20.59 -1.35 21.12
N ARG A 63 -19.47 -2.06 20.99
CA ARG A 63 -19.12 -3.26 21.77
C ARG A 63 -20.11 -4.42 21.63
N GLN A 64 -20.88 -4.47 20.55
CA GLN A 64 -21.70 -5.63 20.18
C GLN A 64 -21.13 -6.31 18.94
N PRO A 65 -21.36 -7.62 18.76
CA PRO A 65 -21.07 -8.28 17.49
C PRO A 65 -21.96 -7.72 16.38
N TYR A 66 -21.48 -7.81 15.14
CA TYR A 66 -22.30 -7.53 13.97
C TYR A 66 -23.43 -8.57 13.84
N GLN A 67 -24.60 -8.16 13.38
CA GLN A 67 -25.76 -9.03 13.18
C GLN A 67 -26.04 -9.19 11.69
N LEU A 68 -26.22 -10.44 11.26
CA LEU A 68 -26.62 -10.76 9.90
C LEU A 68 -28.06 -10.31 9.67
N THR A 69 -28.25 -9.49 8.63
CA THR A 69 -29.55 -8.94 8.26
C THR A 69 -29.83 -9.28 6.81
N GLU A 70 -30.87 -10.06 6.58
CA GLU A 70 -31.39 -10.39 5.26
C GLU A 70 -32.40 -9.33 4.79
N ASN A 71 -32.74 -9.35 3.50
CA ASN A 71 -33.73 -8.45 2.89
C ASN A 71 -33.40 -6.94 3.02
N TYR A 72 -32.12 -6.59 3.15
CA TYR A 72 -31.67 -5.20 3.16
C TYR A 72 -31.66 -4.66 1.73
N PRO A 73 -32.08 -3.41 1.45
CA PRO A 73 -32.10 -2.89 0.07
C PRO A 73 -30.71 -2.90 -0.59
N VAL A 74 -30.65 -3.26 -1.87
CA VAL A 74 -29.42 -3.05 -2.65
C VAL A 74 -29.21 -1.55 -2.90
N PRO A 75 -28.03 -0.98 -2.59
CA PRO A 75 -27.79 0.43 -2.78
C PRO A 75 -27.86 0.81 -4.27
N GLN A 76 -28.50 1.94 -4.54
CA GLN A 76 -28.58 2.49 -5.89
C GLN A 76 -27.37 3.39 -6.19
N VAL A 77 -26.91 3.32 -7.43
CA VAL A 77 -25.95 4.27 -8.01
C VAL A 77 -26.65 5.61 -8.22
N GLN A 78 -26.08 6.68 -7.68
CA GLN A 78 -26.65 8.03 -7.69
C GLN A 78 -25.74 9.06 -8.39
N GLY A 79 -24.44 8.79 -8.48
CA GLY A 79 -23.46 9.73 -9.03
C GLY A 79 -22.75 9.23 -10.29
N GLU A 80 -22.21 10.15 -11.09
CA GLU A 80 -21.51 9.84 -12.35
C GLU A 80 -20.20 9.07 -12.18
N HIS A 81 -19.69 8.97 -10.96
CA HIS A 81 -18.49 8.21 -10.58
C HIS A 81 -18.80 6.92 -9.82
N GLU A 82 -20.08 6.66 -9.50
CA GLU A 82 -20.46 5.51 -8.68
C GLU A 82 -20.59 4.23 -9.52
N VAL A 83 -19.88 3.18 -9.11
CA VAL A 83 -20.04 1.80 -9.59
C VAL A 83 -20.84 0.98 -8.60
N LEU A 84 -21.59 -0.01 -9.08
CA LEU A 84 -22.13 -1.08 -8.24
C LEU A 84 -21.28 -2.34 -8.43
N VAL A 85 -20.80 -2.91 -7.33
CA VAL A 85 -19.94 -4.10 -7.32
C VAL A 85 -20.61 -5.19 -6.49
N ARG A 86 -20.66 -6.42 -7.04
CA ARG A 86 -21.04 -7.62 -6.29
C ARG A 86 -19.82 -8.18 -5.57
N THR A 87 -19.90 -8.28 -4.26
CA THR A 87 -18.85 -8.77 -3.37
C THR A 87 -18.59 -10.27 -3.58
N GLN A 88 -17.31 -10.64 -3.68
CA GLN A 88 -16.88 -12.05 -3.73
C GLN A 88 -15.99 -12.41 -2.54
N ALA A 89 -15.06 -11.52 -2.17
CA ALA A 89 -14.17 -11.69 -1.04
C ALA A 89 -13.96 -10.38 -0.28
N ILE A 90 -13.80 -10.44 1.04
CA ILE A 90 -13.59 -9.28 1.91
C ILE A 90 -12.29 -9.48 2.68
N GLY A 91 -11.43 -8.46 2.68
CA GLY A 91 -10.21 -8.44 3.50
C GLY A 91 -10.47 -7.81 4.86
N LEU A 92 -10.20 -8.55 5.96
CA LEU A 92 -10.44 -8.03 7.31
C LEU A 92 -9.27 -7.16 7.79
N ASN A 93 -9.58 -6.01 8.37
CA ASN A 93 -8.62 -5.02 8.84
C ASN A 93 -8.68 -4.85 10.37
N PRO A 94 -7.58 -4.46 11.04
CA PRO A 94 -7.62 -4.19 12.48
C PRO A 94 -8.65 -3.13 12.89
N ILE A 95 -8.94 -2.17 12.01
CA ILE A 95 -9.96 -1.13 12.26
C ILE A 95 -11.36 -1.73 12.43
N ASP A 96 -11.64 -2.87 11.79
CA ASP A 96 -12.97 -3.47 11.75
C ASP A 96 -13.40 -4.00 13.12
N TRP A 97 -12.48 -4.57 13.90
CA TRP A 97 -12.79 -4.98 15.28
C TRP A 97 -12.55 -3.85 16.29
N LYS A 98 -11.60 -2.94 16.01
CA LYS A 98 -11.29 -1.84 16.94
C LYS A 98 -12.40 -0.78 16.99
N ALA A 99 -12.96 -0.40 15.85
CA ALA A 99 -14.02 0.61 15.78
C ALA A 99 -15.19 0.33 16.74
N PRO A 100 -15.82 -0.87 16.73
CA PRO A 100 -16.87 -1.21 17.69
C PRO A 100 -16.38 -1.30 19.14
N ASP A 101 -15.21 -1.88 19.41
CA ASP A 101 -14.70 -2.07 20.78
C ASP A 101 -14.40 -0.73 21.49
N PHE A 102 -13.82 0.22 20.74
CA PHE A 102 -13.38 1.52 21.26
C PHE A 102 -14.34 2.67 20.94
N ASN A 103 -15.48 2.39 20.30
CA ASN A 103 -16.52 3.35 19.94
C ASN A 103 -15.98 4.56 19.15
N PHE A 104 -15.28 4.31 18.05
CA PHE A 104 -14.77 5.35 17.16
C PHE A 104 -15.02 5.01 15.70
N ALA A 105 -15.04 6.03 14.83
CA ALA A 105 -15.33 5.89 13.40
C ALA A 105 -16.67 5.16 13.10
N ILE A 106 -17.66 5.34 13.98
CA ILE A 106 -19.05 4.88 13.82
C ILE A 106 -19.91 6.16 13.72
N PRO A 107 -20.33 6.56 12.50
CA PRO A 107 -21.03 7.82 12.29
C PRO A 107 -22.50 7.78 12.70
N GLU A 108 -23.15 6.62 12.58
CA GLU A 108 -24.55 6.38 12.90
C GLU A 108 -24.78 4.93 13.33
N LEU A 109 -25.97 4.60 13.84
CA LEU A 109 -26.40 3.23 14.16
C LEU A 109 -27.85 3.03 13.68
N PRO A 110 -28.22 1.87 13.12
CA PRO A 110 -27.35 0.72 12.83
C PRO A 110 -26.33 1.02 11.71
N TYR A 111 -25.15 0.40 11.79
CA TYR A 111 -23.99 0.71 10.95
C TYR A 111 -23.51 -0.50 10.14
N ILE A 112 -23.29 -0.33 8.83
CA ILE A 112 -22.58 -1.31 8.00
C ILE A 112 -21.08 -0.95 8.01
N SER A 113 -20.21 -1.93 8.21
CA SER A 113 -18.76 -1.72 8.30
C SER A 113 -17.97 -2.45 7.19
N GLY A 114 -16.65 -2.57 7.39
CA GLY A 114 -15.70 -3.14 6.43
C GLY A 114 -15.06 -2.08 5.54
N ARG A 115 -13.84 -2.37 5.07
CA ARG A 115 -12.97 -1.38 4.40
C ARG A 115 -12.49 -1.75 3.01
N GLU A 116 -12.60 -3.00 2.63
CA GLU A 116 -12.17 -3.44 1.31
C GLU A 116 -12.83 -4.76 0.94
N LEU A 117 -13.06 -4.93 -0.36
CA LEU A 117 -13.52 -6.17 -0.95
C LEU A 117 -12.88 -6.36 -2.32
N ALA A 118 -12.90 -7.58 -2.82
CA ALA A 118 -12.81 -7.86 -4.24
C ALA A 118 -14.10 -8.48 -4.73
N GLY A 119 -14.45 -8.18 -5.98
CA GLY A 119 -15.72 -8.56 -6.55
C GLY A 119 -15.80 -8.27 -8.04
N GLU A 120 -17.02 -8.16 -8.54
CA GLU A 120 -17.34 -8.01 -9.95
C GLU A 120 -18.22 -6.78 -10.17
N VAL A 121 -17.88 -5.96 -11.17
CA VAL A 121 -18.71 -4.80 -11.54
C VAL A 121 -20.05 -5.27 -12.12
N VAL A 122 -21.14 -4.86 -11.48
CA VAL A 122 -22.52 -5.12 -11.90
C VAL A 122 -23.04 -3.97 -12.75
N GLN A 123 -22.78 -2.74 -12.32
CA GLN A 123 -23.19 -1.51 -12.99
C GLN A 123 -22.01 -0.53 -13.06
N ARG A 124 -21.71 -0.04 -14.26
CA ARG A 124 -20.71 1.01 -14.50
C ARG A 124 -21.30 2.40 -14.22
N PRO A 125 -20.47 3.42 -13.93
CA PRO A 125 -20.96 4.77 -13.63
C PRO A 125 -21.56 5.47 -14.85
N ASN A 126 -20.88 5.35 -16.00
CA ASN A 126 -21.28 5.91 -17.28
C ASN A 126 -20.54 5.20 -18.42
N GLU A 127 -20.87 5.52 -19.67
CA GLU A 127 -20.31 4.86 -20.86
C GLU A 127 -18.80 5.06 -21.02
N LYS A 128 -18.26 6.18 -20.53
CA LYS A 128 -16.85 6.56 -20.65
C LYS A 128 -16.00 6.03 -19.50
N SER A 129 -16.59 5.34 -18.53
CA SER A 129 -15.82 4.80 -17.41
C SER A 129 -14.80 3.78 -17.89
N ARG A 130 -13.63 3.82 -17.25
CA ARG A 130 -12.57 2.84 -17.43
C ARG A 130 -12.94 1.44 -16.91
N LEU A 131 -13.96 1.35 -16.06
CA LEU A 131 -14.50 0.11 -15.50
C LEU A 131 -15.68 -0.36 -16.35
N LYS A 132 -15.66 -1.63 -16.74
CA LYS A 132 -16.72 -2.27 -17.52
C LYS A 132 -17.48 -3.27 -16.65
N ALA A 133 -18.73 -3.56 -17.02
CA ALA A 133 -19.46 -4.66 -16.40
C ALA A 133 -18.65 -5.96 -16.51
N ARG A 134 -18.73 -6.81 -15.48
CA ARG A 134 -17.94 -8.04 -15.31
C ARG A 134 -16.43 -7.86 -15.06
N ASP A 135 -15.93 -6.63 -14.99
CA ASP A 135 -14.55 -6.42 -14.53
C ASP A 135 -14.40 -6.96 -13.10
N ARG A 136 -13.34 -7.75 -12.88
CA ARG A 136 -12.91 -8.11 -11.54
C ARG A 136 -12.21 -6.91 -10.92
N VAL A 137 -12.66 -6.50 -9.75
CA VAL A 137 -12.19 -5.29 -9.10
C VAL A 137 -11.91 -5.50 -7.62
N LEU A 138 -10.97 -4.73 -7.10
CA LEU A 138 -10.80 -4.44 -5.68
C LEU A 138 -11.46 -3.08 -5.41
N VAL A 139 -12.35 -3.01 -4.44
CA VAL A 139 -12.91 -1.76 -3.92
C VAL A 139 -12.20 -1.42 -2.61
N ILE A 140 -11.68 -0.20 -2.52
CA ILE A 140 -11.02 0.31 -1.31
C ILE A 140 -11.95 1.36 -0.68
N SER A 141 -12.65 0.97 0.39
CA SER A 141 -13.68 1.79 1.03
C SER A 141 -13.20 2.38 2.35
N THR A 142 -12.53 3.54 2.24
CA THR A 142 -12.14 4.33 3.41
C THR A 142 -13.17 5.37 3.80
N ASP A 143 -14.16 5.65 2.93
CA ASP A 143 -15.32 6.52 3.21
C ASP A 143 -16.36 5.75 4.06
N TYR A 144 -16.23 5.84 5.38
CA TYR A 144 -17.16 5.17 6.30
C TYR A 144 -18.47 5.91 6.54
N ARG A 145 -18.61 7.13 6.02
CA ARG A 145 -19.80 7.94 6.30
C ARG A 145 -20.94 7.61 5.36
N ASP A 146 -20.65 7.07 4.19
CA ASP A 146 -21.63 6.53 3.27
C ASP A 146 -21.72 5.00 3.41
N LEU A 147 -22.78 4.52 4.07
CA LEU A 147 -22.99 3.08 4.31
C LEU A 147 -23.16 2.27 3.02
N ARG A 148 -23.55 2.90 1.91
CA ARG A 148 -23.61 2.24 0.59
C ARG A 148 -22.23 1.76 0.14
N LYS A 149 -21.16 2.36 0.68
CA LYS A 149 -19.77 2.05 0.37
C LYS A 149 -19.11 1.08 1.34
N ALA A 150 -19.73 0.79 2.48
CA ALA A 150 -19.19 -0.18 3.43
C ALA A 150 -19.14 -1.59 2.80
N THR A 151 -18.22 -2.46 3.21
CA THR A 151 -17.96 -3.72 2.46
C THR A 151 -18.57 -4.98 3.06
N TYR A 152 -19.16 -4.91 4.26
CA TYR A 152 -19.86 -6.05 4.87
C TYR A 152 -21.30 -6.19 4.36
N GLN A 153 -21.43 -6.23 3.02
CA GLN A 153 -22.68 -6.40 2.27
C GLN A 153 -22.40 -7.08 0.92
N GLU A 154 -23.40 -7.70 0.31
CA GLU A 154 -23.25 -8.44 -0.95
C GLU A 154 -23.11 -7.54 -2.19
N TYR A 155 -23.66 -6.33 -2.15
CA TYR A 155 -23.58 -5.33 -3.22
C TYR A 155 -23.18 -3.98 -2.64
N VAL A 156 -22.12 -3.40 -3.20
CA VAL A 156 -21.47 -2.20 -2.68
C VAL A 156 -21.40 -1.14 -3.77
N VAL A 157 -21.78 0.08 -3.42
CA VAL A 157 -21.47 1.26 -4.24
C VAL A 157 -20.05 1.69 -3.96
N ALA A 158 -19.27 2.02 -4.97
CA ALA A 158 -17.95 2.61 -4.80
C ALA A 158 -17.69 3.69 -5.83
N PHE A 159 -16.73 4.57 -5.60
CA PHE A 159 -16.26 5.44 -6.66
C PHE A 159 -15.29 4.71 -7.59
N ASP A 160 -15.34 5.02 -8.88
CA ASP A 160 -14.40 4.49 -9.86
C ASP A 160 -12.95 4.88 -9.57
N TYR A 161 -12.71 6.04 -8.97
CA TYR A 161 -11.41 6.47 -8.46
C TYR A 161 -11.01 5.84 -7.10
N ASN A 162 -11.85 4.99 -6.50
CA ASN A 162 -11.51 4.16 -5.33
C ASN A 162 -11.59 2.65 -5.61
N THR A 163 -11.70 2.29 -6.89
CA THR A 163 -11.83 0.91 -7.35
C THR A 163 -10.63 0.56 -8.23
N VAL A 164 -10.08 -0.64 -8.13
CA VAL A 164 -8.88 -1.09 -8.87
C VAL A 164 -9.28 -2.28 -9.70
N ARG A 165 -9.09 -2.25 -11.01
CA ARG A 165 -9.29 -3.42 -11.87
C ARG A 165 -8.17 -4.44 -11.62
N LEU A 166 -8.55 -5.65 -11.23
CA LEU A 166 -7.62 -6.72 -10.94
C LEU A 166 -7.23 -7.44 -12.25
N PRO A 167 -5.93 -7.71 -12.48
CA PRO A 167 -5.52 -8.51 -13.62
C PRO A 167 -5.96 -9.97 -13.44
N PRO A 168 -6.06 -10.77 -14.53
CA PRO A 168 -6.64 -12.09 -14.43
C PRO A 168 -5.93 -13.08 -13.51
N SER A 169 -4.63 -12.85 -13.28
CA SER A 169 -3.74 -13.62 -12.42
C SER A 169 -4.00 -13.44 -10.92
N ILE A 170 -4.81 -12.45 -10.52
CA ILE A 170 -5.12 -12.17 -9.12
C ILE A 170 -6.55 -12.65 -8.83
N SER A 171 -6.68 -13.57 -7.89
CA SER A 171 -7.98 -14.04 -7.40
C SER A 171 -8.70 -12.96 -6.59
N PRO A 172 -10.03 -13.05 -6.41
CA PRO A 172 -10.75 -12.15 -5.51
C PRO A 172 -10.18 -12.16 -4.09
N GLU A 173 -9.86 -13.33 -3.55
CA GLU A 173 -9.29 -13.46 -2.21
C GLU A 173 -7.97 -12.70 -2.09
N GLU A 174 -7.04 -12.90 -3.04
CA GLU A 174 -5.78 -12.15 -3.10
C GLU A 174 -6.02 -10.65 -3.28
N GLY A 175 -6.91 -10.26 -4.19
CA GLY A 175 -7.25 -8.85 -4.45
C GLY A 175 -7.74 -8.14 -3.19
N SER A 176 -8.55 -8.82 -2.37
CA SER A 176 -9.11 -8.28 -1.13
C SER A 176 -8.07 -8.02 -0.03
N THR A 177 -6.81 -8.43 -0.21
CA THR A 177 -5.73 -8.22 0.77
C THR A 177 -4.94 -6.91 0.59
N LEU A 178 -5.16 -6.20 -0.52
CA LEU A 178 -4.31 -5.10 -0.97
C LEU A 178 -4.75 -3.72 -0.48
N GLY A 179 -6.05 -3.43 -0.52
CA GLY A 179 -6.62 -2.09 -0.60
C GLY A 179 -6.15 -1.08 0.46
N VAL A 180 -6.61 -1.22 1.69
CA VAL A 180 -6.33 -0.26 2.78
C VAL A 180 -4.83 -0.17 3.04
N ALA A 181 -4.15 -1.30 2.99
CA ALA A 181 -2.71 -1.39 3.22
C ALA A 181 -1.90 -0.67 2.11
N PHE A 182 -2.34 -0.77 0.86
CA PHE A 182 -1.74 -0.06 -0.27
C PHE A 182 -1.89 1.45 -0.12
N VAL A 183 -3.11 1.92 0.16
CA VAL A 183 -3.39 3.35 0.34
C VAL A 183 -2.56 3.94 1.49
N ALA A 184 -2.50 3.24 2.63
CA ALA A 184 -1.68 3.66 3.76
C ALA A 184 -0.19 3.73 3.39
N ALA A 185 0.33 2.74 2.66
CA ALA A 185 1.72 2.71 2.22
C ALA A 185 2.03 3.83 1.22
N ALA A 186 1.19 4.00 0.19
CA ALA A 186 1.40 4.98 -0.86
C ALA A 186 1.33 6.41 -0.34
N LEU A 187 0.38 6.72 0.55
CA LEU A 187 0.27 8.05 1.15
C LEU A 187 1.39 8.31 2.18
N ALA A 188 1.78 7.32 2.99
CA ALA A 188 2.92 7.46 3.90
C ALA A 188 4.22 7.77 3.14
N LEU A 189 4.49 7.06 2.06
CA LEU A 189 5.68 7.28 1.25
C LEU A 189 5.58 8.57 0.42
N GLY A 190 4.48 8.77 -0.31
CA GLY A 190 4.37 9.87 -1.28
C GLY A 190 4.01 11.22 -0.67
N VAL A 191 3.21 11.26 0.39
CA VAL A 191 2.82 12.54 1.05
C VAL A 191 3.72 12.83 2.24
N CYS A 192 3.83 11.90 3.21
CA CYS A 192 4.58 12.16 4.44
C CYS A 192 6.10 12.17 4.21
N MET A 193 6.63 11.27 3.36
CA MET A 193 8.06 11.22 3.02
C MET A 193 8.40 11.94 1.71
N GLY A 194 7.39 12.37 0.94
CA GLY A 194 7.60 13.05 -0.33
C GLY A 194 8.24 12.21 -1.43
N VAL A 195 8.16 10.87 -1.36
CA VAL A 195 8.71 9.97 -2.38
C VAL A 195 8.04 10.23 -3.74
N ASP A 196 8.85 10.42 -4.78
CA ASP A 196 8.38 10.55 -6.16
C ASP A 196 8.34 9.19 -6.85
N PHE A 197 7.13 8.73 -7.23
CA PHE A 197 6.94 7.49 -7.96
C PHE A 197 6.86 7.65 -9.48
N SER A 198 7.12 8.84 -10.03
CA SER A 198 7.02 9.12 -11.47
C SER A 198 7.91 8.21 -12.32
N SER A 199 9.05 7.76 -11.78
CA SER A 199 9.95 6.81 -12.45
C SER A 199 9.48 5.34 -12.38
N VAL A 200 8.45 5.04 -11.60
CA VAL A 200 7.92 3.69 -11.34
C VAL A 200 6.58 3.51 -12.06
N LEU A 201 6.62 3.08 -13.32
CA LEU A 201 5.43 2.87 -14.17
C LEU A 201 4.49 4.08 -14.21
N ASP A 202 5.06 5.27 -14.42
CA ASP A 202 4.33 6.55 -14.42
C ASP A 202 3.45 6.69 -13.17
N GLY A 203 4.04 6.39 -12.01
CA GLY A 203 3.40 6.55 -10.71
C GLY A 203 3.22 8.02 -10.34
N PRO A 204 2.44 8.32 -9.30
CA PRO A 204 2.18 9.71 -8.93
C PRO A 204 3.32 10.32 -8.10
N ASP A 205 3.70 11.56 -8.41
CA ASP A 205 4.32 12.47 -7.44
C ASP A 205 3.23 13.07 -6.53
N LEU A 206 2.87 12.35 -5.46
CA LEU A 206 1.80 12.77 -4.54
C LEU A 206 2.14 14.08 -3.80
N PHE A 207 3.42 14.32 -3.50
CA PHE A 207 3.89 15.56 -2.89
C PHE A 207 3.51 16.78 -3.74
N THR A 208 3.78 16.69 -5.05
CA THR A 208 3.46 17.77 -6.00
C THR A 208 1.96 17.80 -6.32
N LEU A 209 1.34 16.65 -6.50
CA LEU A 209 -0.08 16.55 -6.88
C LEU A 209 -0.99 17.13 -5.80
N VAL A 210 -0.75 16.82 -4.52
CA VAL A 210 -1.59 17.33 -3.42
C VAL A 210 -1.49 18.85 -3.27
N ARG A 211 -0.30 19.43 -3.51
CA ARG A 211 -0.05 20.88 -3.40
C ARG A 211 -0.62 21.70 -4.56
N LYS A 212 -1.08 21.04 -5.63
CA LYS A 212 -1.83 21.68 -6.73
C LYS A 212 -3.32 21.79 -6.44
N ILE A 213 -3.83 21.06 -5.45
CA ILE A 213 -5.22 21.10 -5.05
C ILE A 213 -5.45 22.38 -4.24
N ALA A 214 -6.55 23.07 -4.50
CA ALA A 214 -6.94 24.23 -3.72
C ALA A 214 -7.10 23.84 -2.23
N PRO A 215 -6.45 24.54 -1.27
CA PRO A 215 -6.42 24.13 0.14
C PRO A 215 -7.80 23.89 0.77
N GLU A 216 -8.82 24.62 0.33
CA GLU A 216 -10.22 24.50 0.76
C GLU A 216 -10.89 23.17 0.36
N LEU A 217 -10.37 22.49 -0.67
CA LEU A 217 -10.83 21.16 -1.09
C LEU A 217 -10.16 20.03 -0.28
N LEU A 218 -9.14 20.35 0.52
CA LEU A 218 -8.52 19.42 1.44
C LEU A 218 -9.25 19.45 2.78
N ALA A 219 -9.61 18.27 3.30
CA ALA A 219 -10.16 18.11 4.64
C ALA A 219 -9.27 18.81 5.68
N GLU A 220 -9.92 19.56 6.58
CA GLU A 220 -9.26 20.43 7.54
C GLU A 220 -8.23 19.68 8.42
N ASP A 221 -8.58 18.47 8.86
CA ASP A 221 -7.75 17.65 9.74
C ASP A 221 -6.52 17.04 9.06
N VAL A 222 -6.46 17.03 7.72
CA VAL A 222 -5.30 16.52 6.96
C VAL A 222 -4.54 17.61 6.21
N ARG A 223 -5.12 18.82 6.06
CA ARG A 223 -4.56 19.90 5.25
C ARG A 223 -3.12 20.26 5.64
N GLY A 224 -2.83 20.38 6.94
CA GLY A 224 -1.49 20.72 7.42
C GLY A 224 -0.44 19.68 7.04
N GLU A 225 -0.74 18.39 7.21
CA GLU A 225 0.14 17.29 6.76
C GLU A 225 0.41 17.38 5.25
N CYS A 226 -0.63 17.68 4.46
CA CYS A 226 -0.54 17.70 3.00
C CYS A 226 0.35 18.83 2.47
N LEU A 227 0.24 20.01 3.05
CA LEU A 227 0.89 21.23 2.54
C LEU A 227 2.24 21.48 3.21
N ASP A 228 2.31 21.25 4.53
CA ASP A 228 3.40 21.69 5.38
C ASP A 228 4.13 20.51 6.07
N GLY A 229 3.64 19.27 5.93
CA GLY A 229 4.18 18.10 6.63
C GLY A 229 5.63 17.76 6.28
N ILE A 230 6.09 18.08 5.06
CA ILE A 230 7.49 17.89 4.64
C ILE A 230 7.90 18.98 3.66
N ALA A 231 9.13 19.49 3.78
CA ALA A 231 9.66 20.48 2.85
C ALA A 231 10.24 19.82 1.57
N GLY A 232 10.27 20.57 0.46
CA GLY A 232 10.74 20.05 -0.83
C GLY A 232 12.18 19.53 -0.82
N HIS A 233 13.06 20.14 -0.03
CA HIS A 233 14.46 19.71 0.13
C HIS A 233 14.62 18.53 1.11
N GLU A 234 13.57 18.18 1.87
CA GLU A 234 13.57 17.07 2.82
C GLU A 234 13.01 15.77 2.22
N ARG A 235 12.42 15.83 1.02
CA ARG A 235 11.84 14.67 0.33
C ARG A 235 12.82 13.50 0.29
N ALA A 236 12.30 12.29 0.52
CA ALA A 236 13.08 11.06 0.41
C ALA A 236 13.47 10.80 -1.05
N VAL A 237 14.71 10.37 -1.26
CA VAL A 237 15.27 10.04 -2.58
C VAL A 237 15.83 8.62 -2.61
N ALA A 238 16.05 8.07 -3.81
CA ALA A 238 16.64 6.75 -3.97
C ALA A 238 17.97 6.64 -3.19
N GLY A 239 18.12 5.54 -2.44
CA GLY A 239 19.24 5.31 -1.52
C GLY A 239 18.98 5.71 -0.06
N ASP A 240 17.97 6.52 0.22
CA ASP A 240 17.57 6.81 1.61
C ASP A 240 17.08 5.54 2.32
N TRP A 241 17.30 5.50 3.64
CA TRP A 241 16.87 4.41 4.50
C TRP A 241 15.52 4.67 5.16
N LEU A 242 14.66 3.66 5.14
CA LEU A 242 13.38 3.62 5.83
C LEU A 242 13.37 2.44 6.82
N ALA A 243 13.14 2.74 8.10
CA ALA A 243 12.89 1.71 9.11
C ALA A 243 11.38 1.51 9.35
N ILE A 244 10.95 0.26 9.42
CA ILE A 244 9.55 -0.11 9.61
C ILE A 244 9.41 -0.97 10.85
N TRP A 245 8.80 -0.42 11.90
CA TRP A 245 8.50 -1.15 13.13
C TRP A 245 7.18 -1.90 13.01
N GLY A 246 7.19 -3.19 13.33
CA GLY A 246 6.11 -4.11 12.98
C GLY A 246 6.15 -4.49 11.50
N GLY A 247 7.36 -4.73 10.99
CA GLY A 247 7.65 -4.98 9.58
C GLY A 247 6.98 -6.20 8.95
N SER A 248 6.25 -7.03 9.73
CA SER A 248 5.48 -8.18 9.24
C SER A 248 4.01 -7.86 8.95
N SER A 249 3.52 -6.66 9.25
CA SER A 249 2.13 -6.28 9.02
C SER A 249 1.80 -6.14 7.53
N THR A 250 0.52 -6.24 7.17
CA THR A 250 0.05 -6.05 5.79
C THR A 250 0.47 -4.69 5.21
N SER A 251 0.34 -3.61 5.99
CA SER A 251 0.81 -2.28 5.58
C SER A 251 2.33 -2.27 5.36
N ALA A 252 3.11 -2.87 6.26
CA ALA A 252 4.55 -2.97 6.09
C ALA A 252 4.95 -3.75 4.83
N ASN A 253 4.25 -4.84 4.50
CA ASN A 253 4.52 -5.62 3.29
C ASN A 253 4.40 -4.76 2.02
N LEU A 254 3.35 -3.93 1.91
CA LEU A 254 3.17 -3.05 0.75
C LEU A 254 4.10 -1.84 0.80
N THR A 255 4.37 -1.28 1.98
CA THR A 255 5.40 -0.23 2.17
C THR A 255 6.77 -0.70 1.68
N ILE A 256 7.22 -1.91 2.05
CA ILE A 256 8.52 -2.45 1.62
C ILE A 256 8.58 -2.58 0.09
N GLN A 257 7.52 -3.09 -0.53
CA GLN A 257 7.47 -3.25 -1.98
C GLN A 257 7.56 -1.90 -2.70
N LEU A 258 6.73 -0.93 -2.32
CA LEU A 258 6.74 0.40 -2.94
C LEU A 258 8.05 1.15 -2.67
N ALA A 259 8.58 1.10 -1.45
CA ALA A 259 9.85 1.73 -1.10
C ALA A 259 11.01 1.20 -1.96
N LYS A 260 11.08 -0.13 -2.15
CA LYS A 260 12.11 -0.74 -3.00
C LYS A 260 11.96 -0.36 -4.47
N LEU A 261 10.73 -0.26 -4.99
CA LEU A 261 10.49 0.21 -6.36
C LEU A 261 10.98 1.65 -6.56
N ALA A 262 10.87 2.50 -5.53
CA ALA A 262 11.43 3.87 -5.54
C ALA A 262 12.95 3.92 -5.24
N GLY A 263 13.62 2.77 -5.10
CA GLY A 263 15.06 2.71 -4.84
C GLY A 263 15.47 2.98 -3.39
N LEU A 264 14.53 3.00 -2.43
CA LEU A 264 14.84 3.15 -1.01
C LEU A 264 15.45 1.87 -0.43
N LYS A 265 16.24 2.04 0.63
CA LYS A 265 16.75 0.97 1.48
C LYS A 265 15.82 0.72 2.65
N THR A 266 15.61 -0.54 3.01
CA THR A 266 14.57 -0.92 3.98
C THR A 266 15.12 -1.68 5.18
N ILE A 267 14.63 -1.33 6.37
CA ILE A 267 14.82 -2.08 7.61
C ILE A 267 13.46 -2.56 8.10
N ALA A 268 13.32 -3.85 8.37
CA ALA A 268 12.16 -4.39 9.07
C ALA A 268 12.54 -4.75 10.50
N VAL A 269 11.81 -4.20 11.48
CA VAL A 269 11.89 -4.60 12.89
C VAL A 269 10.70 -5.51 13.18
N VAL A 270 10.99 -6.78 13.48
CA VAL A 270 9.98 -7.84 13.65
C VAL A 270 10.37 -8.81 14.76
N ASP A 271 9.39 -9.57 15.27
CA ASP A 271 9.68 -10.80 16.00
C ASP A 271 10.32 -11.79 15.02
N LYS A 272 11.65 -11.94 15.06
CA LYS A 272 12.37 -12.76 14.07
C LYS A 272 12.09 -14.24 14.24
N ALA A 273 11.77 -14.70 15.46
CA ALA A 273 11.38 -16.08 15.68
C ALA A 273 10.09 -16.41 14.92
N LYS A 274 9.10 -15.49 14.92
CA LYS A 274 7.83 -15.68 14.21
C LYS A 274 7.90 -15.37 12.72
N HIS A 275 8.64 -14.35 12.32
CA HIS A 275 8.52 -13.77 10.97
C HIS A 275 9.83 -13.72 10.18
N GLY A 276 10.97 -13.94 10.84
CA GLY A 276 12.28 -13.64 10.26
C GLY A 276 12.61 -14.50 9.05
N LEU A 277 12.40 -15.81 9.13
CA LEU A 277 12.66 -16.72 8.01
C LEU A 277 11.80 -16.39 6.79
N ARG A 278 10.52 -16.10 7.03
CA ARG A 278 9.56 -15.75 5.99
C ARG A 278 9.97 -14.46 5.26
N LEU A 279 10.22 -13.37 6.00
CA LEU A 279 10.66 -12.11 5.40
C LEU A 279 12.00 -12.25 4.67
N ALA A 280 12.96 -12.99 5.24
CA ALA A 280 14.28 -13.16 4.64
C ALA A 280 14.25 -13.94 3.31
N ASN A 281 13.30 -14.87 3.16
CA ASN A 281 13.18 -15.72 1.97
C ASN A 281 12.17 -15.19 0.94
N HIS A 282 11.33 -14.21 1.30
CA HIS A 282 10.30 -13.70 0.40
C HIS A 282 10.90 -12.73 -0.63
N THR A 283 10.60 -12.94 -1.91
CA THR A 283 11.21 -12.17 -3.01
C THR A 283 10.87 -10.68 -2.97
N SER A 284 9.60 -10.33 -2.80
CA SER A 284 9.15 -8.93 -2.81
C SER A 284 9.39 -8.18 -1.49
N ILE A 285 9.11 -8.79 -0.34
CA ILE A 285 9.19 -8.14 0.99
C ILE A 285 10.49 -8.34 1.76
N ARG A 286 11.51 -9.00 1.16
CA ARG A 286 12.85 -9.07 1.78
C ARG A 286 13.44 -7.66 1.90
N THR A 287 13.84 -7.29 3.11
CA THR A 287 14.48 -6.03 3.44
C THR A 287 16.01 -6.10 3.36
N ASP A 288 16.67 -4.95 3.26
CA ASP A 288 18.13 -4.83 3.29
C ASP A 288 18.70 -5.16 4.69
N LEU A 289 17.94 -4.82 5.75
CA LEU A 289 18.27 -5.18 7.13
C LEU A 289 17.03 -5.74 7.85
N LEU A 290 17.24 -6.81 8.63
CA LEU A 290 16.20 -7.48 9.41
C LEU A 290 16.61 -7.54 10.89
N VAL A 291 15.90 -6.77 11.72
CA VAL A 291 16.21 -6.56 13.13
C VAL A 291 15.16 -7.21 14.01
N ASP A 292 15.60 -7.82 15.11
CA ASP A 292 14.69 -8.45 16.06
C ASP A 292 14.02 -7.41 16.96
N SER A 293 12.74 -7.57 17.25
CA SER A 293 11.97 -6.66 18.10
C SER A 293 11.92 -7.07 19.57
N HIS A 294 12.47 -8.23 19.96
CA HIS A 294 12.33 -8.75 21.33
C HIS A 294 13.10 -7.90 22.36
N ASP A 295 14.24 -7.35 21.96
CA ASP A 295 14.99 -6.36 22.71
C ASP A 295 14.92 -5.01 21.96
N PRO A 296 13.98 -4.13 22.33
CA PRO A 296 13.75 -2.89 21.59
C PRO A 296 14.95 -1.94 21.64
N GLN A 297 15.70 -1.91 22.75
CA GLN A 297 16.88 -1.05 22.87
C GLN A 297 18.01 -1.57 21.97
N ARG A 298 18.25 -2.88 21.98
CA ARG A 298 19.21 -3.50 21.06
C ARG A 298 18.81 -3.29 19.60
N ALA A 299 17.51 -3.30 19.28
CA ALA A 299 17.03 -2.99 17.94
C ALA A 299 17.43 -1.58 17.52
N VAL A 300 17.23 -0.59 18.39
CA VAL A 300 17.68 0.80 18.19
C VAL A 300 19.20 0.85 17.97
N ASP A 301 19.98 0.21 18.83
CA ASP A 301 21.44 0.23 18.76
C ASP A 301 21.97 -0.39 17.45
N ILE A 302 21.35 -1.49 16.99
CA ILE A 302 21.68 -2.13 15.71
C ILE A 302 21.41 -1.16 14.55
N ILE A 303 20.24 -0.53 14.52
CA ILE A 303 19.86 0.41 13.45
C ILE A 303 20.82 1.59 13.42
N ARG A 304 21.06 2.22 14.58
CA ARG A 304 21.96 3.37 14.69
C ARG A 304 23.38 3.01 14.28
N SER A 305 23.88 1.86 14.69
CA SER A 305 25.24 1.42 14.36
C SER A 305 25.41 1.16 12.86
N ASN A 306 24.46 0.48 12.22
CA ASN A 306 24.54 0.19 10.78
C ASN A 306 24.41 1.45 9.92
N LEU A 307 23.64 2.44 10.37
CA LEU A 307 23.40 3.69 9.63
C LEU A 307 24.21 4.87 10.14
N LYS A 308 25.15 4.65 11.07
CA LYS A 308 25.98 5.69 11.70
C LYS A 308 25.16 6.86 12.27
N GLY A 309 23.98 6.55 12.82
CA GLY A 309 23.06 7.55 13.37
C GLY A 309 22.48 8.52 12.33
N LYS A 310 22.31 8.09 11.06
CA LYS A 310 21.78 8.95 9.99
C LYS A 310 20.40 8.54 9.49
N LEU A 311 19.67 7.71 10.24
CA LEU A 311 18.33 7.29 9.84
C LEU A 311 17.36 8.47 9.96
N ARG A 312 16.75 8.86 8.84
CA ARG A 312 15.78 9.94 8.77
C ARG A 312 14.33 9.47 8.84
N PHE A 313 13.99 8.36 8.18
CA PHE A 313 12.59 7.97 8.01
C PHE A 313 12.23 6.70 8.79
N GLY A 314 11.11 6.76 9.52
CA GLY A 314 10.57 5.64 10.27
C GLY A 314 9.05 5.53 10.13
N ILE A 315 8.53 4.32 9.89
CA ILE A 315 7.09 4.00 9.93
C ILE A 315 6.83 3.02 11.08
N ASP A 316 5.92 3.36 11.99
CA ASP A 316 5.40 2.45 13.00
C ASP A 316 4.01 1.92 12.64
N THR A 317 3.83 0.60 12.73
CA THR A 317 2.57 -0.08 12.42
C THR A 317 1.91 -0.75 13.63
N ARG A 318 2.45 -0.56 14.84
CA ARG A 318 2.07 -1.30 16.05
C ARG A 318 1.36 -0.41 17.06
N GLY A 319 1.95 0.71 17.44
CA GLY A 319 1.37 1.62 18.40
C GLY A 319 2.36 2.60 18.99
N ARG A 320 1.84 3.40 19.93
CA ARG A 320 2.56 4.52 20.56
C ARG A 320 3.90 4.13 21.18
N ASP A 321 3.96 3.01 21.89
CA ASP A 321 5.16 2.64 22.64
C ASP A 321 6.29 2.24 21.69
N THR A 322 5.98 1.47 20.65
CA THR A 322 6.95 1.10 19.61
C THR A 322 7.32 2.28 18.72
N ALA A 323 6.39 3.20 18.46
CA ALA A 323 6.70 4.46 17.77
C ALA A 323 7.68 5.32 18.60
N THR A 324 7.53 5.32 19.92
CA THR A 324 8.46 6.00 20.84
C THR A 324 9.84 5.36 20.81
N THR A 325 9.93 4.03 20.74
CA THR A 325 11.21 3.34 20.55
C THR A 325 11.82 3.62 19.17
N LEU A 326 11.02 3.57 18.09
CA LEU A 326 11.49 3.86 16.74
C LEU A 326 12.07 5.29 16.64
N LEU A 327 11.45 6.26 17.31
CA LEU A 327 11.97 7.63 17.38
C LEU A 327 13.42 7.70 17.89
N GLN A 328 13.83 6.83 18.83
CA GLN A 328 15.20 6.79 19.35
C GLN A 328 16.21 6.30 18.31
N ALA A 329 15.76 5.48 17.35
CA ALA A 329 16.57 5.04 16.22
C ALA A 329 16.70 6.13 15.13
N LEU A 330 15.72 7.03 15.04
CA LEU A 330 15.79 8.19 14.16
C LEU A 330 16.79 9.19 14.72
N SER A 331 17.52 9.88 13.83
CA SER A 331 18.49 10.88 14.25
C SER A 331 18.53 12.01 13.24
N PRO A 332 18.20 13.25 13.64
CA PRO A 332 18.71 14.40 12.93
C PRO A 332 20.24 14.43 13.10
N SER A 333 20.94 14.91 12.08
CA SER A 333 22.41 14.94 11.97
C SER A 333 23.16 15.55 13.17
N ASN A 334 22.46 16.22 14.10
CA ASN A 334 23.02 17.02 15.20
C ASN A 334 22.75 16.47 16.61
N LEU A 335 22.13 15.30 16.79
CA LEU A 335 22.19 14.63 18.09
C LEU A 335 23.55 13.93 18.24
N ALA A 336 24.57 14.74 18.51
CA ALA A 336 25.79 14.25 19.12
C ALA A 336 25.39 13.38 20.33
N THR A 337 25.84 12.13 20.33
CA THR A 337 25.77 11.26 21.50
C THR A 337 26.22 12.05 22.73
N PRO A 338 25.44 12.12 23.83
CA PRO A 338 25.99 12.61 25.07
C PRO A 338 27.12 11.65 25.44
N SER A 339 28.36 12.12 25.30
CA SER A 339 29.53 11.41 25.77
C SER A 339 29.33 11.16 27.26
N LEU A 340 29.22 9.89 27.65
CA LEU A 340 29.27 9.45 29.03
C LEU A 340 30.48 10.10 29.71
N PRO A 341 30.36 10.62 30.95
CA PRO A 341 31.51 11.16 31.66
C PRO A 341 32.50 10.02 31.91
N SER A 342 33.65 10.09 31.22
CA SER A 342 34.77 9.19 31.46
C SER A 342 35.25 9.37 32.89
N ALA A 343 35.22 8.28 33.64
CA ALA A 343 35.82 8.21 34.96
C ALA A 343 37.35 8.28 34.87
N ALA A 344 37.92 9.13 35.73
CA ALA A 344 39.28 9.14 36.28
C ALA A 344 40.49 9.32 35.34
N ALA A 345 41.21 10.43 35.55
CA ALA A 345 42.62 10.42 35.97
C ALA A 345 42.99 11.81 36.52
N GLY A 346 43.51 11.85 37.74
CA GLY A 346 44.01 13.06 38.39
C GLY A 346 45.36 13.52 37.83
N GLY A 347 45.68 14.78 38.08
CA GLY A 347 46.98 15.38 37.79
C GLY A 347 46.97 16.87 38.11
N ASP A 348 47.81 17.25 39.07
CA ASP A 348 47.93 18.56 39.70
C ASP A 348 48.62 19.63 38.83
N GLU A 349 48.28 20.88 39.13
CA GLU A 349 48.94 22.19 38.94
C GLU A 349 50.08 22.39 37.90
N THR A 350 49.96 23.45 37.08
CA THR A 350 50.80 24.68 37.18
C THR A 350 50.38 25.74 36.15
N ALA A 351 50.38 27.00 36.59
CA ALA A 351 50.07 28.17 35.79
C ALA A 351 51.28 28.65 34.98
N SER A 352 51.08 29.00 33.70
CA SER A 352 51.99 29.90 32.96
C SER A 352 51.32 30.54 31.74
N ASP A 353 51.35 31.86 31.75
CA ASP A 353 51.46 32.85 30.67
C ASP A 353 50.53 32.88 29.44
N VAL A 354 49.98 34.08 29.27
CA VAL A 354 49.10 34.54 28.19
C VAL A 354 49.97 35.01 27.01
N GLY A 355 49.73 34.44 25.83
CA GLY A 355 50.28 34.92 24.56
C GLY A 355 49.22 34.90 23.46
N ASP A 356 48.95 36.06 22.89
CA ASP A 356 47.97 36.33 21.83
C ASP A 356 48.11 35.40 20.61
N ALA A 357 47.13 34.52 20.42
CA ALA A 357 46.87 33.90 19.13
C ALA A 357 45.80 34.75 18.40
N PRO A 358 45.97 35.05 17.09
CA PRO A 358 44.97 35.80 16.35
C PRO A 358 43.64 35.03 16.34
N PRO A 359 42.49 35.74 16.38
CA PRO A 359 41.19 35.07 16.35
C PRO A 359 41.10 34.22 15.08
N SER A 360 40.75 32.95 15.27
CA SER A 360 40.43 32.07 14.15
C SER A 360 39.33 32.73 13.32
N PRO A 361 39.42 32.71 11.97
CA PRO A 361 38.38 33.30 11.14
C PRO A 361 37.02 32.69 11.52
N PRO A 362 35.93 33.50 11.50
CA PRO A 362 34.61 32.99 11.81
C PRO A 362 34.32 31.77 10.93
N ALA A 363 33.75 30.74 11.53
CA ALA A 363 33.39 29.52 10.82
C ALA A 363 32.62 29.89 9.55
N THR A 364 33.07 29.35 8.41
CA THR A 364 32.33 29.45 7.15
C THR A 364 30.90 28.98 7.45
N PRO A 365 29.85 29.76 7.10
CA PRO A 365 28.48 29.31 7.31
C PRO A 365 28.33 27.96 6.61
N HIS A 366 28.09 26.90 7.38
CA HIS A 366 27.69 25.63 6.80
C HIS A 366 26.30 25.86 6.23
N ASP A 367 26.23 26.10 4.93
CA ASP A 367 25.00 26.04 4.14
C ASP A 367 24.60 24.56 3.97
N SER A 368 24.33 23.90 5.08
CA SER A 368 23.65 22.61 5.11
C SER A 368 22.34 22.85 5.82
N THR A 369 21.26 23.01 5.06
CA THR A 369 19.92 22.89 5.63
C THR A 369 19.84 21.57 6.39
N GLN A 370 19.75 21.66 7.71
CA GLN A 370 19.75 20.50 8.58
C GLN A 370 18.47 19.71 8.31
N LEU A 371 18.62 18.47 7.84
CA LEU A 371 17.49 17.61 7.52
C LEU A 371 16.85 17.05 8.80
N SER A 372 15.52 17.07 8.84
CA SER A 372 14.76 16.49 9.94
C SER A 372 14.67 14.97 9.84
N ALA A 373 14.40 14.34 10.99
CA ALA A 373 13.88 13.00 11.09
C ALA A 373 12.34 13.01 10.96
N HIS A 374 11.76 11.99 10.35
CA HIS A 374 10.34 11.87 10.07
C HIS A 374 9.82 10.54 10.61
N LEU A 375 8.91 10.62 11.59
CA LEU A 375 8.24 9.47 12.18
C LEU A 375 6.77 9.45 11.75
N ILE A 376 6.41 8.43 10.99
CA ILE A 376 5.04 8.19 10.55
C ILE A 376 4.40 7.12 11.44
N GLY A 377 3.29 7.44 12.11
CA GLY A 377 2.56 6.49 12.95
C GLY A 377 1.25 6.04 12.29
N LEU A 378 1.13 4.77 11.88
CA LEU A 378 -0.12 4.24 11.32
C LEU A 378 -1.19 3.94 12.38
N THR A 379 -0.74 3.56 13.58
CA THR A 379 -1.61 3.13 14.68
C THR A 379 -1.49 4.00 15.92
N GLY A 380 -0.59 4.98 15.90
CA GLY A 380 -0.36 5.91 16.98
C GLY A 380 1.04 6.50 16.95
N LEU A 381 1.14 7.72 17.45
CA LEU A 381 2.39 8.46 17.64
C LEU A 381 2.69 8.60 19.15
N PRO A 382 3.94 8.95 19.52
CA PRO A 382 4.29 9.32 20.88
C PRO A 382 3.33 10.37 21.46
N LYS A 383 3.10 10.34 22.78
CA LYS A 383 2.22 11.30 23.48
C LYS A 383 2.78 12.72 23.49
N GLN A 384 4.10 12.83 23.55
CA GLN A 384 4.81 14.10 23.55
C GLN A 384 4.80 14.74 22.16
N SER A 385 4.99 16.05 22.10
CA SER A 385 5.28 16.74 20.84
C SER A 385 6.57 16.21 20.22
N ALA A 386 6.69 16.34 18.90
CA ALA A 386 7.92 15.98 18.21
C ALA A 386 9.10 16.79 18.80
N PRO A 387 10.24 16.15 19.12
CA PRO A 387 11.42 16.85 19.58
C PRO A 387 12.01 17.71 18.44
N GLU A 388 12.90 18.64 18.79
CA GLU A 388 13.62 19.45 17.81
C GLU A 388 14.35 18.58 16.78
N GLY A 389 14.20 18.91 15.49
CA GLY A 389 14.77 18.13 14.40
C GLY A 389 14.01 16.85 14.06
N ALA A 390 12.81 16.64 14.61
CA ALA A 390 11.91 15.56 14.21
C ALA A 390 10.52 16.09 13.84
N VAL A 391 9.86 15.40 12.91
CA VAL A 391 8.49 15.65 12.47
C VAL A 391 7.67 14.39 12.66
N PHE A 392 6.49 14.53 13.24
CA PHE A 392 5.53 13.44 13.38
C PHE A 392 4.45 13.55 12.32
N HIS A 393 4.16 12.44 11.66
CA HIS A 393 3.20 12.39 10.57
C HIS A 393 2.05 11.46 10.89
N THR A 394 0.84 11.94 10.57
CA THR A 394 -0.36 11.11 10.52
C THR A 394 -0.76 10.96 9.07
N VAL A 395 -0.90 9.72 8.59
CA VAL A 395 -1.15 9.47 7.16
C VAL A 395 -2.52 10.05 6.75
N PRO A 396 -2.59 10.92 5.72
CA PRO A 396 -3.80 11.64 5.35
C PRO A 396 -4.74 10.78 4.49
N ILE A 397 -5.29 9.70 5.06
CA ILE A 397 -6.13 8.70 4.36
C ILE A 397 -7.34 9.33 3.66
N LYS A 398 -7.86 10.46 4.18
CA LYS A 398 -8.99 11.18 3.57
C LYS A 398 -8.73 11.63 2.13
N LEU A 399 -7.49 11.96 1.78
CA LEU A 399 -7.13 12.30 0.41
C LEU A 399 -7.56 11.23 -0.59
N PHE A 400 -7.47 9.96 -0.22
CA PHE A 400 -7.78 8.88 -1.14
C PHE A 400 -9.25 8.89 -1.59
N HIS A 401 -10.20 9.14 -0.68
CA HIS A 401 -11.63 9.02 -0.98
C HIS A 401 -12.35 10.37 -1.15
N GLU A 402 -11.80 11.47 -0.62
CA GLU A 402 -12.38 12.80 -0.76
C GLU A 402 -11.82 13.56 -1.98
N VAL A 403 -10.64 13.20 -2.48
CA VAL A 403 -10.01 13.86 -3.64
C VAL A 403 -9.93 12.89 -4.83
N PRO A 404 -10.81 13.03 -5.84
CA PRO A 404 -10.84 12.15 -7.01
C PRO A 404 -9.51 12.04 -7.75
N GLU A 405 -8.75 13.12 -7.86
CA GLU A 405 -7.46 13.15 -8.54
C GLU A 405 -6.42 12.27 -7.83
N ILE A 406 -6.41 12.27 -6.50
CA ILE A 406 -5.48 11.46 -5.70
C ILE A 406 -5.91 9.99 -5.71
N GLY A 407 -7.20 9.72 -5.45
CA GLY A 407 -7.74 8.37 -5.51
C GLY A 407 -7.50 7.74 -6.88
N GLY A 408 -7.87 8.47 -7.94
CA GLY A 408 -7.76 8.04 -9.33
C GLY A 408 -6.33 7.76 -9.76
N ALA A 409 -5.37 8.60 -9.35
CA ALA A 409 -3.95 8.38 -9.61
C ALA A 409 -3.43 7.12 -8.92
N LEU A 410 -3.80 6.90 -7.65
CA LEU A 410 -3.38 5.74 -6.86
C LEU A 410 -3.95 4.42 -7.38
N VAL A 411 -5.26 4.36 -7.65
CA VAL A 411 -5.87 3.09 -8.11
C VAL A 411 -5.38 2.69 -9.50
N GLN A 412 -5.26 3.64 -10.44
CA GLN A 412 -4.76 3.34 -11.78
C GLN A 412 -3.27 2.96 -11.76
N TRP A 413 -2.49 3.55 -10.85
CA TRP A 413 -1.11 3.11 -10.65
C TRP A 413 -1.03 1.69 -10.10
N LEU A 414 -1.87 1.35 -9.11
CA LEU A 414 -1.94 -0.02 -8.59
C LEU A 414 -2.32 -1.03 -9.69
N GLU A 415 -3.25 -0.69 -10.59
CA GLU A 415 -3.59 -1.55 -11.74
C GLU A 415 -2.35 -1.88 -12.58
N ARG A 416 -1.53 -0.87 -12.90
CA ARG A 416 -0.28 -1.06 -13.66
C ARG A 416 0.73 -1.91 -12.89
N LEU A 417 0.91 -1.63 -11.60
CA LEU A 417 1.81 -2.39 -10.74
C LEU A 417 1.43 -3.88 -10.65
N LEU A 418 0.13 -4.17 -10.49
CA LEU A 418 -0.38 -5.55 -10.44
C LEU A 418 -0.26 -6.23 -11.80
N ALA A 419 -0.60 -5.54 -12.90
CA ALA A 419 -0.49 -6.10 -14.24
C ALA A 419 0.95 -6.46 -14.64
N GLN A 420 1.94 -5.71 -14.14
CA GLN A 420 3.37 -5.96 -14.35
C GLN A 420 4.00 -6.87 -13.28
N GLY A 421 3.23 -7.32 -12.28
CA GLY A 421 3.72 -8.15 -11.19
C GLY A 421 4.76 -7.46 -10.29
N LEU A 422 4.81 -6.12 -10.28
CA LEU A 422 5.73 -5.34 -9.44
C LEU A 422 5.27 -5.24 -7.99
N VAL A 423 3.97 -5.41 -7.75
CA VAL A 423 3.39 -5.54 -6.42
C VAL A 423 2.68 -6.88 -6.33
N ALA A 424 3.00 -7.63 -5.28
CA ALA A 424 2.36 -8.88 -4.92
C ALA A 424 1.35 -8.67 -3.77
N PRO A 425 0.18 -9.34 -3.81
CA PRO A 425 -0.74 -9.40 -2.69
C PRO A 425 -0.08 -9.92 -1.41
N PRO A 426 -0.40 -9.35 -0.25
CA PRO A 426 -0.08 -9.95 1.03
C PRO A 426 -0.59 -11.40 1.15
N GLU A 427 0.20 -12.23 1.83
CA GLU A 427 -0.15 -13.63 2.11
C GLU A 427 -1.48 -13.75 2.85
N ILE A 428 -2.32 -14.68 2.39
CA ILE A 428 -3.58 -15.04 3.05
C ILE A 428 -3.27 -16.08 4.11
N ILE A 429 -3.59 -15.76 5.37
CA ILE A 429 -3.39 -16.65 6.51
C ILE A 429 -4.50 -17.68 6.60
N ASP A 430 -5.74 -17.25 6.33
CA ASP A 430 -6.92 -18.12 6.37
C ASP A 430 -8.09 -17.48 5.62
N VAL A 431 -9.11 -18.29 5.30
CA VAL A 431 -10.31 -17.87 4.57
C VAL A 431 -11.57 -18.38 5.28
N GLU A 432 -12.33 -17.47 5.90
CA GLU A 432 -13.65 -17.77 6.45
C GLU A 432 -14.73 -17.76 5.35
N GLN A 433 -15.89 -18.39 5.58
CA GLN A 433 -16.94 -18.57 4.58
C GLN A 433 -18.26 -17.90 5.00
N GLY A 434 -18.83 -17.09 4.12
CA GLY A 434 -20.08 -16.34 4.28
C GLY A 434 -19.94 -15.09 5.15
N LEU A 435 -20.77 -14.07 4.90
CA LEU A 435 -20.78 -12.82 5.67
C LEU A 435 -20.90 -13.07 7.18
N GLY A 436 -21.74 -14.02 7.61
CA GLY A 436 -21.93 -14.35 9.03
C GLY A 436 -20.65 -14.79 9.77
N SER A 437 -19.59 -15.19 9.04
CA SER A 437 -18.31 -15.60 9.63
C SER A 437 -17.37 -14.43 9.97
N ILE A 438 -17.70 -13.19 9.57
CA ILE A 438 -16.85 -12.01 9.83
C ILE A 438 -16.58 -11.85 11.34
N ASN A 439 -17.59 -12.00 12.21
CA ASN A 439 -17.37 -11.91 13.66
C ASN A 439 -16.32 -12.91 14.16
N LYS A 440 -16.36 -14.16 13.67
CA LYS A 440 -15.35 -15.17 14.00
C LYS A 440 -13.96 -14.71 13.58
N GLY A 441 -13.83 -14.15 12.37
CA GLY A 441 -12.56 -13.62 11.90
C GLY A 441 -12.04 -12.44 12.72
N LEU A 442 -12.92 -11.50 13.05
CA LEU A 442 -12.60 -10.36 13.91
C LEU A 442 -12.18 -10.80 15.33
N ASP A 443 -12.82 -11.84 15.89
CA ASP A 443 -12.45 -12.40 17.19
C ASP A 443 -11.04 -13.00 17.18
N ARG A 444 -10.66 -13.71 16.12
CA ARG A 444 -9.29 -14.25 15.94
C ARG A 444 -8.25 -13.14 15.84
N MET A 445 -8.56 -12.08 15.09
CA MET A 445 -7.70 -10.90 15.00
C MET A 445 -7.54 -10.20 16.35
N ARG A 446 -8.63 -10.04 17.12
CA ARG A 446 -8.61 -9.44 18.46
C ARG A 446 -7.72 -10.24 19.44
N LYS A 447 -7.73 -11.56 19.34
CA LYS A 447 -6.89 -12.47 20.14
C LYS A 447 -5.42 -12.53 19.70
N GLY A 448 -5.07 -11.88 18.58
CA GLY A 448 -3.72 -11.90 18.02
C GLY A 448 -3.35 -13.21 17.33
N GLU A 449 -4.34 -14.03 16.95
CA GLU A 449 -4.12 -15.31 16.26
C GLU A 449 -3.72 -15.12 14.78
N ILE A 450 -4.03 -13.95 14.21
CA ILE A 450 -3.66 -13.58 12.85
C ILE A 450 -2.42 -12.70 12.89
N SER A 451 -1.32 -13.18 12.29
CA SER A 451 -0.06 -12.45 12.24
C SER A 451 0.70 -12.71 10.94
N GLY A 452 1.32 -11.67 10.37
CA GLY A 452 2.16 -11.78 9.18
C GLY A 452 1.44 -11.73 7.83
N GLY A 453 0.12 -11.77 7.81
CA GLY A 453 -0.69 -11.76 6.59
C GLY A 453 -2.12 -11.31 6.82
N LYS A 454 -3.01 -11.64 5.90
CA LYS A 454 -4.42 -11.21 5.88
C LYS A 454 -5.38 -12.35 6.16
N LEU A 455 -6.44 -12.03 6.90
CA LEU A 455 -7.61 -12.89 7.02
C LEU A 455 -8.65 -12.42 6.00
N VAL A 456 -9.17 -13.36 5.22
CA VAL A 456 -10.15 -13.09 4.15
C VAL A 456 -11.47 -13.79 4.49
N VAL A 457 -12.58 -13.20 4.07
CA VAL A 457 -13.91 -13.82 4.10
C VAL A 457 -14.39 -13.98 2.67
N ARG A 458 -14.67 -15.21 2.25
CA ARG A 458 -15.36 -15.47 0.98
C ARG A 458 -16.86 -15.29 1.20
N VAL A 459 -17.49 -14.44 0.40
CA VAL A 459 -18.92 -14.10 0.53
C VAL A 459 -19.80 -15.00 -0.34
N ALA A 460 -19.32 -15.34 -1.54
CA ALA A 460 -20.04 -16.13 -2.54
C ALA A 460 -19.45 -17.54 -2.73
#